data_AF-A0A8H6XVH4-F1
#
_entry.id   AF-A0A8H6XVH4-F1
#
_cell.length_a   1.000
_cell.length_b   1.000
_cell.length_c   1.000
_cell.angle_alpha   90.00
_cell.angle_beta   90.00
_cell.angle_gamma   90.00
#
_symmetry.space_group_name_H-M   'P 1'
#
loop_
_entity.id
_entity.type
_entity.pdbx_description
1 polymer ?
#
loop_
_entity_poly.entity_id
_entity_poly.type
_entity_poly.pdbx_seq_one_letter_code
_entity_poly.pdbx_strand_id
1 'polypeptide(L)'
;MFSRMRRTRSTRITSDAYAVTKVTLKAIQASTDACAPLKSVVSAVIVVLELIEKVKSNKKECEHIAKRSTQLVQDILRQTKNFGVALPAEVEESVVQIEELFKEIKIFFEELNKENILERIARQDRNKSQVDEYGRLLDEAMLHFNTNLELSIYRLHVESAAADQKRHAALLAVSHMSESERLLLTQIREDVHMGKHAIILTGAFFF
;
A
#
# COMPACT_ATOMS: atom_id res chain seq x y z
N MET A 1 -25.97 -52.13 1.35
CA MET A 1 -24.50 -52.05 1.33
C MET A 1 -24.13 -50.58 1.13
N PHE A 2 -23.89 -49.83 2.22
CA PHE A 2 -23.79 -48.36 2.20
C PHE A 2 -22.37 -47.91 1.85
N SER A 3 -22.20 -47.32 0.67
CA SER A 3 -21.00 -46.56 0.30
C SER A 3 -20.93 -45.27 1.11
N ARG A 4 -20.21 -45.30 2.23
CA ARG A 4 -19.81 -44.10 2.98
C ARG A 4 -18.79 -43.31 2.14
N MET A 5 -19.30 -42.30 1.46
CA MET A 5 -18.57 -41.37 0.62
C MET A 5 -17.64 -40.51 1.49
N ARG A 6 -16.32 -40.67 1.29
CA ARG A 6 -15.27 -39.88 1.92
C ARG A 6 -15.33 -38.43 1.39
N ARG A 7 -15.99 -37.52 2.11
CA ARG A 7 -15.91 -36.07 1.89
C ARG A 7 -15.51 -35.37 3.19
N THR A 8 -14.23 -35.24 3.52
CA THR A 8 -13.76 -34.33 4.62
C THR A 8 -12.22 -34.21 4.73
N ARG A 9 -11.44 -34.16 3.62
CA ARG A 9 -9.99 -33.83 3.73
C ARG A 9 -9.60 -32.49 3.11
N SER A 10 -10.21 -32.08 2.00
CA SER A 10 -9.79 -30.87 1.28
C SER A 10 -10.12 -29.56 2.00
N THR A 11 -11.22 -29.48 2.76
CA THR A 11 -11.69 -28.22 3.37
C THR A 11 -10.99 -27.85 4.69
N ARG A 12 -10.26 -28.79 5.32
CA ARG A 12 -9.55 -28.49 6.58
C ARG A 12 -8.24 -27.74 6.34
N ILE A 13 -7.51 -28.12 5.29
CA ILE A 13 -6.19 -27.56 4.98
C ILE A 13 -6.29 -26.07 4.61
N THR A 14 -7.33 -25.66 3.86
CA THR A 14 -7.53 -24.25 3.49
C THR A 14 -7.96 -23.42 4.69
N SER A 15 -8.84 -23.94 5.55
CA SER A 15 -9.25 -23.30 6.80
C SER A 15 -8.10 -23.02 7.75
N ASP A 16 -7.17 -23.96 7.91
CA ASP A 16 -6.02 -23.80 8.82
C ASP A 16 -5.03 -22.74 8.29
N ALA A 17 -4.83 -22.67 6.97
CA ALA A 17 -3.99 -21.66 6.34
C ALA A 17 -4.55 -20.24 6.54
N TYR A 18 -5.87 -20.04 6.37
CA TYR A 18 -6.50 -18.74 6.61
C TYR A 18 -6.46 -18.32 8.07
N ALA A 19 -6.63 -19.27 9.00
CA ALA A 19 -6.52 -18.98 10.42
C ALA A 19 -5.12 -18.45 10.79
N VAL A 20 -4.06 -19.09 10.28
CA VAL A 20 -2.68 -18.63 10.48
C VAL A 20 -2.48 -17.24 9.88
N THR A 21 -2.87 -17.03 8.62
CA THR A 21 -2.77 -15.72 7.96
C THR A 21 -3.48 -14.62 8.75
N LYS A 22 -4.70 -14.89 9.21
CA LYS A 22 -5.50 -13.94 9.96
C LYS A 22 -4.86 -13.57 11.29
N VAL A 23 -4.21 -14.50 11.97
CA VAL A 23 -3.41 -14.22 13.18
C VAL A 23 -2.25 -13.28 12.84
N THR A 24 -1.52 -13.54 11.76
CA THR A 24 -0.44 -12.65 11.29
C THR A 24 -0.97 -11.25 10.97
N LEU A 25 -2.07 -11.15 10.23
CA LEU A 25 -2.70 -9.86 9.88
C LEU A 25 -3.17 -9.11 11.11
N LYS A 26 -3.74 -9.78 12.12
CA LYS A 26 -4.12 -9.16 13.40
C LYS A 26 -2.91 -8.64 14.17
N ALA A 27 -1.79 -9.36 14.15
CA ALA A 27 -0.55 -8.89 14.78
C ALA A 27 -0.03 -7.62 14.08
N ILE A 28 -0.13 -7.55 12.74
CA ILE A 28 0.24 -6.37 11.95
C ILE A 28 -0.70 -5.20 12.24
N GLN A 29 -2.02 -5.45 12.31
CA GLN A 29 -3.02 -4.45 12.66
C GLN A 29 -2.75 -3.83 14.04
N ALA A 30 -2.31 -4.65 15.00
CA ALA A 30 -1.96 -4.23 16.36
C ALA A 30 -0.57 -3.55 16.46
N SER A 31 0.26 -3.61 15.42
CA SER A 31 1.56 -2.94 15.41
C SER A 31 1.37 -1.43 15.44
N THR A 32 2.05 -0.74 16.35
CA THR A 32 2.02 0.73 16.44
C THR A 32 2.65 1.41 15.24
N ASP A 33 3.56 0.71 14.55
CA ASP A 33 4.49 1.31 13.59
C ASP A 33 3.95 1.35 12.14
N ALA A 34 2.85 0.65 11.87
CA ALA A 34 2.22 0.70 10.55
C ALA A 34 1.47 2.03 10.34
N CYS A 35 1.65 2.65 9.17
CA CYS A 35 0.94 3.86 8.80
C CYS A 35 -0.58 3.60 8.70
N ALA A 36 -1.38 4.65 8.93
CA ALA A 36 -2.83 4.52 9.06
C ALA A 36 -3.53 3.87 7.85
N PRO A 37 -3.19 4.21 6.59
CA PRO A 37 -3.78 3.57 5.41
C PRO A 37 -3.56 2.05 5.37
N LEU A 38 -2.35 1.59 5.73
CA LEU A 38 -2.03 0.16 5.75
C LEU A 38 -2.81 -0.59 6.82
N LYS A 39 -2.98 0.01 8.00
CA LYS A 39 -3.83 -0.57 9.07
C LYS A 39 -5.27 -0.70 8.61
N SER A 40 -5.78 0.27 7.88
CA SER A 40 -7.16 0.24 7.37
C SER A 40 -7.35 -0.90 6.37
N VAL A 41 -6.47 -1.01 5.38
CA VAL A 41 -6.50 -2.11 4.40
C VAL A 41 -6.40 -3.49 5.08
N VAL A 42 -5.46 -3.66 6.02
CA VAL A 42 -5.32 -4.92 6.79
C VAL A 42 -6.62 -5.25 7.53
N SER A 43 -7.25 -4.25 8.15
CA SER A 43 -8.52 -4.41 8.86
C SER A 43 -9.64 -4.84 7.91
N ALA A 44 -9.75 -4.21 6.74
CA ALA A 44 -10.73 -4.54 5.72
C ALA A 44 -10.58 -5.99 5.23
N VAL A 45 -9.34 -6.43 4.97
CA VAL A 45 -9.07 -7.81 4.54
C VAL A 45 -9.42 -8.83 5.62
N ILE A 46 -9.12 -8.56 6.90
CA ILE A 46 -9.51 -9.47 8.00
C ILE A 46 -11.03 -9.69 8.00
N VAL A 47 -11.81 -8.62 7.82
CA VAL A 47 -13.28 -8.70 7.77
C VAL A 47 -13.76 -9.48 6.54
N VAL A 48 -13.16 -9.24 5.36
CA VAL A 48 -13.48 -9.98 4.13
C VAL A 48 -13.22 -11.48 4.31
N LEU A 49 -12.08 -11.86 4.90
CA LEU A 49 -11.74 -13.26 5.19
C LEU A 49 -12.76 -13.89 6.15
N GLU A 50 -13.19 -13.17 7.19
CA GLU A 50 -14.25 -13.61 8.11
C GLU A 50 -15.59 -13.84 7.44
N LEU A 51 -15.93 -13.02 6.46
CA LEU A 51 -17.16 -13.18 5.69
C LEU A 51 -17.06 -14.37 4.74
N ILE A 52 -15.93 -14.55 4.06
CA ILE A 52 -15.66 -15.68 3.17
C ILE A 52 -15.77 -17.02 3.91
N GLU A 53 -15.24 -17.13 5.12
CA GLU A 53 -15.34 -18.34 5.96
C GLU A 53 -16.79 -18.77 6.22
N LYS A 54 -17.73 -17.82 6.24
CA LYS A 54 -19.16 -18.07 6.49
C LYS A 54 -19.92 -18.46 5.21
N VAL A 55 -19.33 -18.26 4.03
CA VAL A 55 -20.00 -18.54 2.75
C VAL A 55 -20.22 -20.04 2.56
N LYS A 56 -21.45 -20.39 2.19
CA LYS A 56 -21.89 -21.79 2.04
C LYS A 56 -21.80 -22.30 0.58
N SER A 57 -21.74 -21.43 -0.43
CA SER A 57 -21.61 -21.75 -1.86
C SER A 57 -20.34 -21.17 -2.48
N ASN A 58 -20.04 -21.48 -3.76
CA ASN A 58 -18.94 -20.87 -4.52
C ASN A 58 -17.59 -20.87 -3.78
N LYS A 59 -17.33 -21.93 -3.00
CA LYS A 59 -16.21 -21.97 -2.06
C LYS A 59 -14.86 -21.83 -2.73
N LYS A 60 -14.70 -22.39 -3.94
CA LYS A 60 -13.44 -22.33 -4.68
C LYS A 60 -13.14 -20.90 -5.14
N GLU A 61 -14.16 -20.21 -5.61
CA GLU A 61 -14.06 -18.82 -6.06
C GLU A 61 -13.85 -17.88 -4.86
N CYS A 62 -14.53 -18.12 -3.74
CA CYS A 62 -14.29 -17.38 -2.50
C CYS A 62 -12.88 -17.64 -1.94
N GLU A 63 -12.36 -18.88 -2.04
CA GLU A 63 -10.98 -19.22 -1.69
C GLU A 63 -9.98 -18.46 -2.58
N HIS A 64 -10.29 -18.27 -3.86
CA HIS A 64 -9.46 -17.46 -4.75
C HIS A 64 -9.35 -16.01 -4.27
N ILE A 65 -10.48 -15.37 -3.94
CA ILE A 65 -10.46 -14.01 -3.37
C ILE A 65 -9.69 -13.97 -2.06
N ALA A 66 -9.95 -14.89 -1.13
CA ALA A 66 -9.26 -14.93 0.15
C ALA A 66 -7.74 -15.01 0.00
N LYS A 67 -7.28 -15.92 -0.87
CA LYS A 67 -5.85 -16.04 -1.21
C LYS A 67 -5.31 -14.75 -1.81
N ARG A 68 -6.05 -14.15 -2.76
CA ARG A 68 -5.59 -12.96 -3.45
C ARG A 68 -5.51 -11.74 -2.54
N SER A 69 -6.53 -11.50 -1.72
CA SER A 69 -6.56 -10.44 -0.71
C SER A 69 -5.40 -10.56 0.27
N THR A 70 -5.10 -11.79 0.69
CA THR A 70 -3.96 -12.07 1.58
C THR A 70 -2.63 -11.71 0.92
N GLN A 71 -2.41 -12.19 -0.30
CA GLN A 71 -1.17 -11.94 -1.05
C GLN A 71 -0.96 -10.45 -1.29
N LEU A 72 -2.03 -9.75 -1.70
CA LEU A 72 -2.01 -8.31 -1.93
C LEU A 72 -1.55 -7.54 -0.69
N VAL A 73 -2.13 -7.83 0.49
CA VAL A 73 -1.72 -7.16 1.74
C VAL A 73 -0.28 -7.48 2.12
N GLN A 74 0.14 -8.74 1.98
CA GLN A 74 1.52 -9.13 2.24
C GLN A 74 2.51 -8.39 1.32
N ASP A 75 2.16 -8.25 0.04
CA ASP A 75 2.98 -7.56 -0.94
C ASP A 75 3.07 -6.06 -0.63
N ILE A 76 1.95 -5.40 -0.35
CA ILE A 76 1.93 -3.99 0.05
C ILE A 76 2.81 -3.79 1.28
N LEU A 77 2.63 -4.59 2.34
CA LEU A 77 3.40 -4.45 3.58
C LEU A 77 4.90 -4.67 3.35
N ARG A 78 5.27 -5.65 2.52
CA ARG A 78 6.67 -5.92 2.19
C ARG A 78 7.30 -4.76 1.42
N GLN A 79 6.59 -4.25 0.42
CA GLN A 79 7.08 -3.20 -0.47
C GLN A 79 7.12 -1.82 0.22
N THR A 80 6.20 -1.57 1.16
CA THR A 80 6.11 -0.29 1.88
C THR A 80 7.00 -0.21 3.12
N LYS A 81 7.60 -1.32 3.56
CA LYS A 81 8.43 -1.40 4.78
C LYS A 81 9.53 -0.34 4.88
N ASN A 82 10.06 0.11 3.73
CA ASN A 82 11.20 1.04 3.68
C ASN A 82 10.81 2.52 3.73
N PHE A 83 9.52 2.87 3.61
CA PHE A 83 9.06 4.27 3.61
C PHE A 83 8.88 4.85 5.02
N GLY A 84 9.07 4.05 6.07
CA GLY A 84 8.90 4.51 7.45
C GLY A 84 7.43 4.82 7.76
N VAL A 85 7.16 6.00 8.32
CA VAL A 85 5.83 6.39 8.84
C VAL A 85 4.92 6.97 7.75
N ALA A 86 5.47 7.50 6.67
CA ALA A 86 4.71 8.19 5.62
C ALA A 86 4.98 7.56 4.25
N LEU A 87 3.92 7.32 3.49
CA LEU A 87 4.01 6.84 2.11
C LEU A 87 4.13 8.03 1.15
N PRO A 88 4.77 7.86 -0.02
CA PRO A 88 4.60 8.80 -1.12
C PRO A 88 3.12 8.95 -1.47
N ALA A 89 2.69 10.15 -1.85
CA ALA A 89 1.28 10.48 -2.03
C ALA A 89 0.57 9.55 -3.05
N GLU A 90 1.25 9.22 -4.14
CA GLU A 90 0.74 8.35 -5.20
C GLU A 90 0.56 6.89 -4.72
N VAL A 91 1.46 6.44 -3.84
CA VAL A 91 1.40 5.12 -3.21
C VAL A 91 0.27 5.09 -2.17
N GLU A 92 0.15 6.14 -1.37
CA GLU A 92 -0.92 6.28 -0.39
C GLU A 92 -2.31 6.26 -1.05
N GLU A 93 -2.49 7.03 -2.13
CA GLU A 93 -3.73 7.02 -2.91
C GLU A 93 -4.09 5.62 -3.43
N SER A 94 -3.10 4.89 -3.93
CA SER A 94 -3.30 3.51 -4.40
C SER A 94 -3.73 2.57 -3.27
N VAL A 95 -3.17 2.74 -2.06
CA VAL A 95 -3.57 1.97 -0.87
C VAL A 95 -5.00 2.30 -0.46
N VAL A 96 -5.42 3.56 -0.55
CA VAL A 96 -6.81 3.99 -0.29
C VAL A 96 -7.78 3.39 -1.31
N GLN A 97 -7.43 3.38 -2.60
CA GLN A 97 -8.27 2.75 -3.65
C GLN A 97 -8.47 1.26 -3.41
N ILE A 98 -7.41 0.56 -2.97
CA ILE A 98 -7.48 -0.85 -2.57
C ILE A 98 -8.40 -1.03 -1.35
N GLU A 99 -8.35 -0.13 -0.37
CA GLU A 99 -9.25 -0.15 0.78
C GLU A 99 -10.72 -0.05 0.36
N GLU A 100 -11.04 0.89 -0.53
CA GLU A 100 -12.40 1.07 -1.05
C GLU A 100 -12.88 -0.19 -1.79
N LEU A 101 -12.02 -0.80 -2.61
CA LEU A 101 -12.33 -2.07 -3.26
C LEU A 101 -12.64 -3.18 -2.23
N PHE A 102 -11.91 -3.25 -1.11
CA PHE A 102 -12.22 -4.20 -0.05
C PHE A 102 -13.55 -3.89 0.67
N LYS A 103 -13.96 -2.62 0.77
CA LYS A 103 -15.27 -2.25 1.30
C LYS A 103 -16.39 -2.73 0.38
N GLU A 104 -16.22 -2.62 -0.94
CA GLU A 104 -17.19 -3.16 -1.90
C GLU A 104 -17.28 -4.68 -1.82
N ILE A 105 -16.14 -5.38 -1.78
CA ILE A 105 -16.07 -6.84 -1.62
C ILE A 105 -16.74 -7.26 -0.31
N LYS A 106 -16.52 -6.51 0.78
CA LYS A 106 -17.17 -6.75 2.07
C LYS A 106 -18.69 -6.67 1.93
N ILE A 107 -19.23 -5.61 1.33
CA ILE A 107 -20.68 -5.45 1.13
C ILE A 107 -21.24 -6.64 0.34
N PHE A 108 -20.59 -7.01 -0.76
CA PHE A 108 -20.99 -8.17 -1.56
C PHE A 108 -21.04 -9.47 -0.73
N PHE A 109 -20.01 -9.75 0.07
CA PHE A 109 -20.02 -10.97 0.90
C PHE A 109 -20.99 -10.90 2.09
N GLU A 110 -21.31 -9.72 2.61
CA GLU A 110 -22.38 -9.56 3.59
C GLU A 110 -23.74 -9.89 3.00
N GLU A 111 -24.01 -9.46 1.77
CA GLU A 111 -25.24 -9.79 1.04
C GLU A 111 -25.31 -11.29 0.72
N LEU A 112 -24.22 -11.85 0.20
CA LEU A 112 -24.14 -13.28 -0.13
C LEU A 112 -24.38 -14.18 1.08
N ASN A 113 -23.96 -13.75 2.28
CA ASN A 113 -24.19 -14.48 3.52
C ASN A 113 -25.63 -14.36 4.06
N LYS A 114 -26.39 -13.35 3.62
CA LYS A 114 -27.81 -13.17 3.97
C LYS A 114 -28.75 -13.91 3.02
N GLU A 115 -28.32 -14.27 1.80
CA GLU A 115 -29.16 -14.95 0.81
C GLU A 115 -29.67 -16.33 1.28
N ASN A 116 -30.95 -16.59 1.00
CA ASN A 116 -31.55 -17.90 1.27
C ASN A 116 -31.06 -18.96 0.27
N ILE A 117 -31.09 -20.23 0.66
CA ILE A 117 -30.50 -21.34 -0.12
C ILE A 117 -31.05 -21.41 -1.56
N LEU A 118 -32.33 -21.12 -1.77
CA LEU A 118 -32.97 -21.18 -3.09
C LEU A 118 -32.53 -20.02 -4.01
N GLU A 119 -32.43 -18.81 -3.48
CA GLU A 119 -31.91 -17.63 -4.20
C GLU A 119 -30.46 -17.86 -4.60
N ARG A 120 -29.67 -18.45 -3.70
CA ARG A 120 -28.27 -18.77 -3.91
C ARG A 120 -28.04 -19.76 -5.06
N ILE A 121 -28.95 -20.72 -5.24
CA ILE A 121 -28.90 -21.66 -6.38
C ILE A 121 -29.31 -20.94 -7.66
N ALA A 122 -30.41 -20.18 -7.63
CA ALA A 122 -30.89 -19.45 -8.80
C ALA A 122 -29.89 -18.39 -9.32
N ARG A 123 -29.05 -17.84 -8.43
CA ARG A 123 -28.05 -16.80 -8.75
C ARG A 123 -26.62 -17.31 -8.78
N GLN A 124 -26.40 -18.62 -8.77
CA GLN A 124 -25.06 -19.19 -8.62
C GLN A 124 -24.07 -18.67 -9.67
N ASP A 125 -24.48 -18.62 -10.95
CA ASP A 125 -23.62 -18.14 -12.05
C ASP A 125 -23.34 -16.63 -11.97
N ARG A 126 -24.34 -15.83 -11.56
CA ARG A 126 -24.16 -14.40 -11.33
C ARG A 126 -23.18 -14.15 -10.19
N ASN A 127 -23.38 -14.82 -9.05
CA ASN A 127 -22.52 -14.69 -7.88
C ASN A 127 -21.08 -15.14 -8.23
N LYS A 128 -20.92 -16.18 -9.04
CA LYS A 128 -19.63 -16.61 -9.56
C LYS A 128 -18.97 -15.51 -10.42
N SER A 129 -19.69 -14.96 -11.40
CA SER A 129 -19.17 -13.90 -12.26
C SER A 129 -18.76 -12.65 -11.47
N GLN A 130 -19.48 -12.30 -10.41
CA GLN A 130 -19.12 -11.17 -9.55
C GLN A 130 -17.86 -11.46 -8.72
N VAL A 131 -17.71 -12.69 -8.20
CA VAL A 131 -16.48 -13.09 -7.50
C VAL A 131 -15.28 -13.05 -8.46
N ASP A 132 -15.44 -13.56 -9.68
CA ASP A 132 -14.37 -13.52 -10.69
C ASP A 132 -14.00 -12.08 -11.05
N GLU A 133 -14.98 -11.18 -11.19
CA GLU A 133 -14.75 -9.76 -11.46
C GLU A 133 -14.01 -9.07 -10.31
N TYR A 134 -14.37 -9.32 -9.05
CA TYR A 134 -13.60 -8.79 -7.92
C TYR A 134 -12.17 -9.32 -7.88
N GLY A 135 -11.93 -10.55 -8.32
CA GLY A 135 -10.58 -11.09 -8.49
C GLY A 135 -9.77 -10.27 -9.49
N ARG A 136 -10.37 -9.96 -10.64
CA ARG A 136 -9.77 -9.11 -11.69
C ARG A 136 -9.50 -7.69 -11.20
N LEU A 137 -10.45 -7.09 -10.47
CA LEU A 137 -10.30 -5.74 -9.91
C LEU A 137 -9.17 -5.67 -8.86
N LEU A 138 -9.01 -6.72 -8.03
CA LEU A 138 -7.88 -6.80 -7.10
C LEU A 138 -6.53 -6.90 -7.83
N ASP A 139 -6.48 -7.63 -8.95
CA ASP A 139 -5.28 -7.71 -9.80
C ASP A 139 -4.93 -6.36 -10.42
N GLU A 140 -5.94 -5.67 -10.93
CA GLU A 140 -5.80 -4.33 -11.52
C GLU A 140 -5.33 -3.30 -10.49
N ALA A 141 -5.95 -3.29 -9.31
CA ALA A 141 -5.56 -2.39 -8.21
C ALA A 141 -4.12 -2.67 -7.74
N MET A 142 -3.69 -3.94 -7.70
CA MET A 142 -2.32 -4.30 -7.36
C MET A 142 -1.32 -3.85 -8.43
N LEU A 143 -1.67 -3.96 -9.72
CA LEU A 143 -0.85 -3.46 -10.81
C LEU A 143 -0.68 -1.94 -10.72
N HIS A 144 -1.76 -1.21 -10.44
CA HIS A 144 -1.73 0.23 -10.26
C HIS A 144 -0.84 0.62 -9.07
N PHE A 145 -1.00 -0.05 -7.93
CA PHE A 145 -0.13 0.13 -6.76
C PHE A 145 1.35 -0.08 -7.08
N ASN A 146 1.71 -1.19 -7.74
CA ASN A 146 3.10 -1.47 -8.11
C ASN A 146 3.67 -0.40 -9.06
N THR A 147 2.86 0.03 -10.04
CA THR A 147 3.28 1.08 -11.00
C THR A 147 3.56 2.39 -10.28
N ASN A 148 2.65 2.82 -9.40
CA ASN A 148 2.82 4.07 -8.66
C ASN A 148 4.00 3.99 -7.69
N LEU A 149 4.21 2.84 -7.06
CA LEU A 149 5.38 2.62 -6.23
C LEU A 149 6.69 2.75 -7.03
N GLU A 150 6.78 2.09 -8.18
CA GLU A 150 7.95 2.18 -9.05
C GLU A 150 8.20 3.64 -9.48
N LEU A 151 7.16 4.35 -9.92
CA LEU A 151 7.25 5.76 -10.29
C LEU A 151 7.73 6.64 -9.12
N SER A 152 7.18 6.45 -7.91
CA SER A 152 7.64 7.19 -6.72
C SER A 152 9.11 6.89 -6.41
N ILE A 153 9.55 5.63 -6.53
CA ILE A 153 10.96 5.26 -6.35
C ILE A 153 11.84 5.93 -7.41
N TYR A 154 11.46 5.89 -8.69
CA TYR A 154 12.22 6.55 -9.76
C TYR A 154 12.32 8.06 -9.53
N ARG A 155 11.23 8.71 -9.14
CA ARG A 155 11.19 10.14 -8.84
C ARG A 155 12.17 10.51 -7.72
N LEU A 156 12.19 9.74 -6.64
CA LEU A 156 13.13 9.94 -5.53
C LEU A 156 14.59 9.83 -5.99
N HIS A 157 14.92 8.88 -6.88
CA HIS A 157 16.27 8.75 -7.43
C HIS A 157 16.68 9.96 -8.29
N VAL A 158 15.77 10.44 -9.14
CA VAL A 158 16.01 11.63 -9.99
C VAL A 158 16.21 12.89 -9.13
N GLU A 159 15.37 13.08 -8.11
CA GLU A 159 15.46 14.22 -7.18
C GLU A 159 16.77 14.17 -6.38
N SER A 160 17.19 12.98 -5.91
CA SER A 160 18.48 12.80 -5.23
C SER A 160 19.67 13.12 -6.14
N ALA A 161 19.67 12.62 -7.38
CA ALA A 161 20.74 12.89 -8.33
C ALA A 161 20.86 14.38 -8.68
N ALA A 162 19.72 15.06 -8.87
CA ALA A 162 19.69 16.50 -9.11
C ALA A 162 20.20 17.30 -7.89
N ALA A 163 19.86 16.88 -6.67
CA ALA A 163 20.36 17.50 -5.45
C ALA A 163 21.88 17.34 -5.30
N ASP A 164 22.41 16.16 -5.61
CA ASP A 164 23.85 15.90 -5.55
C ASP A 164 24.63 16.65 -6.63
N GLN A 165 24.08 16.77 -7.84
CA GLN A 165 24.65 17.62 -8.89
C GLN A 165 24.69 19.09 -8.46
N LYS A 166 23.61 19.59 -7.84
CA LYS A 166 23.56 20.96 -7.30
C LYS A 166 24.58 21.18 -6.19
N ARG A 167 24.76 20.21 -5.29
CA ARG A 167 25.79 20.24 -4.24
C ARG A 167 27.19 20.26 -4.83
N HIS A 168 27.45 19.42 -5.83
CA HIS A 168 28.77 19.36 -6.48
C HIS A 168 29.09 20.67 -7.22
N ALA A 169 28.14 21.23 -7.95
CA ALA A 169 28.31 22.53 -8.62
C ALA A 169 28.59 23.67 -7.61
N ALA A 170 27.89 23.67 -6.47
CA ALA A 170 28.13 24.65 -5.41
C ALA A 170 29.54 24.51 -4.79
N LEU A 171 30.02 23.27 -4.57
CA LEU A 171 31.38 23.03 -4.08
C LEU A 171 32.45 23.50 -5.05
N LEU A 172 32.27 23.24 -6.36
CA LEU A 172 33.16 23.74 -7.39
C LEU A 172 33.19 25.27 -7.41
N ALA A 173 32.02 25.93 -7.36
CA ALA A 173 31.93 27.38 -7.30
C ALA A 173 32.74 27.94 -6.11
N VAL A 174 32.56 27.41 -4.90
CA VAL A 174 33.32 27.81 -3.71
C VAL A 174 34.83 27.57 -3.88
N SER A 175 35.21 26.46 -4.52
CA SER A 175 36.62 26.14 -4.76
C SER A 175 37.31 27.15 -5.70
N HIS A 176 36.55 27.78 -6.60
CA HIS A 176 37.04 28.79 -7.53
C HIS A 176 36.91 30.24 -7.03
N MET A 177 36.22 30.47 -5.90
CA MET A 177 36.15 31.80 -5.29
C MET A 177 37.51 32.26 -4.76
N SER A 178 37.81 33.55 -4.97
CA SER A 178 38.97 34.21 -4.38
C SER A 178 38.86 34.28 -2.86
N GLU A 179 39.99 34.44 -2.18
CA GLU A 179 40.06 34.47 -0.71
C GLU A 179 39.25 35.64 -0.12
N SER A 180 39.23 36.80 -0.79
CA SER A 180 38.40 37.95 -0.41
C SER A 180 36.90 37.66 -0.48
N GLU A 181 36.45 36.90 -1.48
CA GLU A 181 35.03 36.55 -1.60
C GLU A 181 34.61 35.49 -0.56
N ARG A 182 35.52 34.58 -0.22
CA ARG A 182 35.29 33.59 0.86
C ARG A 182 35.15 34.26 2.22
N LEU A 183 35.98 35.26 2.52
CA LEU A 183 35.88 36.03 3.77
C LEU A 183 34.55 36.78 3.87
N LEU A 184 34.08 37.39 2.77
CA LEU A 184 32.76 38.04 2.72
C LEU A 184 31.60 37.05 2.97
N LEU A 185 31.62 35.86 2.35
CA LEU A 185 30.60 34.83 2.62
C LEU A 185 30.60 34.36 4.08
N THR A 186 31.77 34.26 4.70
CA THR A 186 31.90 33.84 6.10
C THR A 186 31.31 34.89 7.04
N GLN A 187 31.60 36.17 6.79
CA GLN A 187 31.02 37.30 7.53
C GLN A 187 29.48 37.35 7.41
N ILE A 188 28.95 37.20 6.19
CA ILE A 188 27.49 37.16 5.95
C ILE A 188 26.83 36.01 6.71
N ARG A 189 27.47 34.82 6.72
CA ARG A 189 26.95 33.66 7.43
C ARG A 189 26.88 33.91 8.95
N GLU A 190 27.90 34.52 9.52
CA GLU A 190 27.93 34.87 10.96
C GLU A 190 26.85 35.90 11.31
N ASP A 191 26.66 36.92 10.48
CA ASP A 191 25.65 37.96 10.70
C ASP A 191 24.21 37.40 10.61
N VAL A 192 23.95 36.49 9.67
CA VAL A 192 22.68 35.75 9.56
C VAL A 192 22.46 34.85 10.78
N HIS A 193 23.49 34.15 11.24
CA HIS A 193 23.38 33.25 12.40
C HIS A 193 23.18 34.02 13.72
N MET A 194 23.67 35.25 13.80
CA MET A 194 23.54 36.16 14.94
C MET A 194 22.24 37.00 14.91
N GLY A 195 21.36 36.79 13.92
CA GLY A 195 20.09 37.51 13.81
C GLY A 195 20.26 39.02 13.59
N LYS A 196 21.45 39.48 13.18
CA LYS A 196 21.74 40.89 12.93
C LYS A 196 21.27 41.24 11.52
N HIS A 197 20.07 41.81 11.45
CA HIS A 197 19.46 42.45 10.27
C HIS A 197 19.70 41.78 8.90
N ALA A 198 18.77 40.91 8.53
CA ALA A 198 18.54 40.52 7.14
C ALA A 198 17.97 41.71 6.33
N ILE A 199 18.80 42.66 5.92
CA ILE A 199 18.39 43.72 5.00
C ILE A 199 19.47 43.90 3.92
N ILE A 200 19.06 43.54 2.69
CA ILE A 200 19.66 43.83 1.38
C ILE A 200 20.83 42.94 0.99
N LEU A 201 20.58 41.97 0.11
CA LEU A 201 21.44 41.63 -1.03
C LEU A 201 20.62 40.83 -2.06
N THR A 202 19.62 41.47 -2.66
CA THR A 202 18.82 40.91 -3.79
C THR A 202 19.29 41.39 -5.16
N GLY A 203 20.47 42.01 -5.27
CA GLY A 203 20.74 42.93 -6.40
C GLY A 203 21.98 42.74 -7.25
N ALA A 204 22.85 41.72 -7.06
CA ALA A 204 24.15 41.75 -7.75
C ALA A 204 24.80 40.40 -8.04
N PHE A 205 24.10 39.44 -8.66
CA PHE A 205 24.76 38.33 -9.37
C PHE A 205 23.86 37.80 -10.50
N PHE A 206 23.61 38.66 -11.49
CA PHE A 206 23.16 38.27 -12.84
C PHE A 206 23.84 39.23 -13.81
N PHE A 207 25.02 38.85 -14.30
CA PHE A 207 25.57 39.13 -15.64
C PHE A 207 26.76 38.21 -15.86
#